data_AF-A0A2Z4JAP5-F1
#
_entry.id   AF-A0A2Z4JAP5-F1
#
_cell.length_a   1.000
_cell.length_b   1.000
_cell.length_c   1.000
_cell.angle_alpha   90.00
_cell.angle_beta   90.00
_cell.angle_gamma   90.00
#
_symmetry.space_group_name_H-M   'P 1'
#
loop_
_entity.id
_entity.type
_entity.pdbx_description
1 polymer ?
#
loop_
_entity_poly.entity_id
_entity_poly.type
_entity_poly.pdbx_seq_one_letter_code
_entity_poly.pdbx_strand_id
1 'polypeptide(L)'
;MMQPTVDVRHSRERFRTNLSWLDSKHSFSFSHHFDPQNTHHGLLLVSNDDIVTAGTGFETHPHQDMEIVTWVLQGSLVHQDSTGHSGLIYPGLAQRMSAGTGILHSEKNDSWRLEGGSTHSDPVHFVQMWIVPDEAGIPPGYEQLEIDDELLRRGLTTVASGMDKHSDTTAIRIRNKYAALHAARLSSGDSVALPEAPFLHLYVPRGRIVLEGTGKLQEGDAVRFTATGGQRITAEEPAGAEILVWEMHATVRGW
;
A
#
# COMPACT_ATOMS: atom_id res chain seq x y z
N MET A 1 11.89 26.91 0.27
CA MET A 1 12.32 25.50 0.07
C MET A 1 11.80 24.69 1.24
N MET A 2 11.33 23.46 1.01
CA MET A 2 10.95 22.56 2.10
C MET A 2 12.19 22.19 2.91
N GLN A 3 12.05 22.07 4.24
CA GLN A 3 13.14 21.61 5.09
C GLN A 3 13.21 20.07 5.05
N PRO A 4 14.41 19.48 4.93
CA PRO A 4 14.58 18.04 5.03
C PRO A 4 14.10 17.50 6.37
N THR A 5 13.17 16.55 6.37
CA THR A 5 12.70 15.87 7.59
C THR A 5 12.53 14.37 7.38
N VAL A 6 12.77 13.61 8.45
CA VAL A 6 12.49 12.17 8.55
C VAL A 6 11.67 11.96 9.82
N ASP A 7 10.41 11.55 9.65
CA ASP A 7 9.43 11.40 10.72
C ASP A 7 9.01 9.92 10.83
N VAL A 8 9.39 9.29 11.94
CA VAL A 8 9.09 7.87 12.21
C VAL A 8 7.73 7.76 12.88
N ARG A 9 6.88 6.90 12.33
CA ARG A 9 5.54 6.57 12.85
C ARG A 9 5.54 5.12 13.31
N HIS A 10 5.64 4.91 14.61
CA HIS A 10 5.66 3.55 15.15
C HIS A 10 4.30 2.86 15.01
N SER A 11 4.34 1.54 14.75
CA SER A 11 3.16 0.69 14.59
C SER A 11 2.14 0.84 15.73
N ARG A 12 2.64 0.98 16.96
CA ARG A 12 1.83 1.13 18.19
C ARG A 12 1.17 2.50 18.34
N GLU A 13 1.61 3.50 17.59
CA GLU A 13 1.12 4.88 17.63
C GLU A 13 0.12 5.16 16.50
N ARG A 14 0.01 4.25 15.51
CA ARG A 14 -1.02 4.31 14.48
C ARG A 14 -2.39 4.05 15.09
N PHE A 15 -3.38 4.83 14.66
CA PHE A 15 -4.76 4.62 15.08
C PHE A 15 -5.21 3.22 14.69
N ARG A 16 -5.92 2.53 15.59
CA ARG A 16 -6.36 1.15 15.39
C ARG A 16 -7.87 1.04 15.46
N THR A 17 -8.47 0.51 14.41
CA THR A 17 -9.86 0.05 14.40
C THR A 17 -9.87 -1.45 14.71
N ASN A 18 -10.60 -1.87 15.74
CA ASN A 18 -10.69 -3.27 16.14
C ASN A 18 -12.16 -3.68 16.26
N LEU A 19 -12.65 -4.36 15.24
CA LEU A 19 -13.99 -4.95 15.17
C LEU A 19 -13.89 -6.47 15.33
N SER A 20 -15.03 -7.15 15.45
CA SER A 20 -15.04 -8.62 15.57
C SER A 20 -14.42 -9.34 14.36
N TRP A 21 -14.37 -8.67 13.21
CA TRP A 21 -13.93 -9.23 11.93
C TRP A 21 -12.73 -8.50 11.30
N LEU A 22 -12.35 -7.33 11.82
CA LEU A 22 -11.32 -6.44 11.27
C LEU A 22 -10.38 -5.96 12.37
N ASP A 23 -9.09 -6.19 12.19
CA ASP A 23 -8.02 -5.46 12.87
C ASP A 23 -7.30 -4.59 11.85
N SER A 24 -7.45 -3.27 11.96
CA SER A 24 -6.92 -2.30 11.00
C SER A 24 -6.07 -1.26 11.72
N LYS A 25 -4.87 -1.00 11.21
CA LYS A 25 -4.00 0.09 11.65
C LYS A 25 -3.83 1.13 10.55
N HIS A 26 -4.08 2.39 10.90
CA HIS A 26 -4.15 3.49 9.94
C HIS A 26 -2.95 4.42 10.07
N SER A 27 -2.24 4.67 8.96
CA SER A 27 -1.19 5.70 8.94
C SER A 27 -1.76 7.12 8.99
N PHE A 28 -2.98 7.33 8.49
CA PHE A 28 -3.63 8.65 8.37
C PHE A 28 -5.04 8.63 8.96
N SER A 29 -5.68 9.80 8.99
CA SER A 29 -7.10 9.95 9.31
C SER A 29 -7.94 9.06 8.41
N PHE A 30 -8.83 8.28 9.02
CA PHE A 30 -9.63 7.30 8.31
C PHE A 30 -10.95 7.03 9.03
N SER A 31 -12.02 6.87 8.26
CA SER A 31 -13.37 6.63 8.78
C SER A 31 -13.76 7.68 9.84
N HIS A 32 -14.15 7.25 11.03
CA HIS A 32 -14.58 8.08 12.15
C HIS A 32 -13.42 8.71 12.93
N HIS A 33 -12.17 8.32 12.67
CA HIS A 33 -10.99 8.91 13.30
C HIS A 33 -10.41 9.99 12.41
N PHE A 34 -10.44 11.23 12.92
CA PHE A 34 -9.95 12.39 12.20
C PHE A 34 -8.94 13.16 13.05
N ASP A 35 -7.72 13.24 12.53
CA ASP A 35 -6.66 14.13 12.99
C ASP A 35 -6.32 15.10 11.84
N PRO A 36 -6.67 16.40 11.96
CA PRO A 36 -6.44 17.37 10.89
C PRO A 36 -4.94 17.55 10.54
N GLN A 37 -4.01 17.16 11.43
CA GLN A 37 -2.58 17.21 11.18
C GLN A 37 -2.04 15.94 10.51
N ASN A 38 -2.87 14.91 10.38
CA ASN A 38 -2.48 13.59 9.86
C ASN A 38 -3.48 13.10 8.81
N THR A 39 -3.81 13.92 7.82
CA THR A 39 -4.77 13.55 6.77
C THR A 39 -4.10 12.89 5.56
N HIS A 40 -2.82 13.17 5.32
CA HIS A 40 -2.06 12.66 4.19
C HIS A 40 -0.55 12.87 4.37
N HIS A 41 0.26 12.26 3.50
CA HIS A 41 1.67 12.62 3.28
C HIS A 41 1.97 12.61 1.79
N GLY A 42 2.40 13.75 1.24
CA GLY A 42 2.50 13.90 -0.21
C GLY A 42 1.12 13.69 -0.86
N LEU A 43 1.01 12.71 -1.75
CA LEU A 43 -0.24 12.31 -2.41
C LEU A 43 -0.96 11.15 -1.73
N LEU A 44 -0.34 10.51 -0.73
CA LEU A 44 -0.85 9.35 -0.04
C LEU A 44 -1.84 9.75 1.05
N LEU A 45 -3.09 9.34 0.89
CA LEU A 45 -4.18 9.62 1.82
C LEU A 45 -4.43 8.47 2.78
N VAL A 46 -4.23 7.24 2.31
CA VAL A 46 -4.51 6.01 3.06
C VAL A 46 -3.32 5.07 2.90
N SER A 47 -2.96 4.42 4.00
CA SER A 47 -2.01 3.32 4.07
C SER A 47 -2.41 2.49 5.27
N ASN A 48 -3.45 1.68 5.07
CA ASN A 48 -4.05 0.86 6.10
C ASN A 48 -3.44 -0.54 6.06
N ASP A 49 -3.18 -1.09 7.24
CA ASP A 49 -2.68 -2.43 7.47
C ASP A 49 -3.80 -3.26 8.08
N ASP A 50 -4.42 -4.10 7.27
CA ASP A 50 -5.71 -4.72 7.52
C ASP A 50 -5.60 -6.24 7.64
N ILE A 51 -6.15 -6.78 8.72
CA ILE A 51 -6.34 -8.21 8.95
C ILE A 51 -7.83 -8.49 9.04
N VAL A 52 -8.35 -9.29 8.11
CA VAL A 52 -9.78 -9.59 7.97
C VAL A 52 -10.05 -11.08 8.16
N THR A 53 -11.02 -11.41 9.01
CA THR A 53 -11.41 -12.80 9.29
C THR A 53 -12.10 -13.48 8.12
N ALA A 54 -12.01 -14.81 8.00
CA ALA A 54 -12.65 -15.55 6.92
C ALA A 54 -14.19 -15.41 6.92
N GLY A 55 -14.78 -15.39 5.73
CA GLY A 55 -16.22 -15.19 5.51
C GLY A 55 -16.72 -13.76 5.73
N THR A 56 -15.82 -12.78 5.87
CA THR A 56 -16.16 -11.38 6.16
C THR A 56 -15.39 -10.44 5.25
N GLY A 57 -15.66 -9.14 5.35
CA GLY A 57 -14.92 -8.12 4.64
C GLY A 57 -15.70 -6.82 4.53
N PHE A 58 -15.25 -5.97 3.63
CA PHE A 58 -15.88 -4.70 3.35
C PHE A 58 -17.06 -4.93 2.41
N GLU A 59 -18.27 -4.68 2.93
CA GLU A 59 -19.49 -4.67 2.12
C GLU A 59 -19.45 -3.58 1.05
N THR A 60 -20.36 -3.66 0.06
CA THR A 60 -20.40 -2.72 -1.05
C THR A 60 -20.47 -1.26 -0.58
N HIS A 61 -19.47 -0.47 -0.93
CA HIS A 61 -19.36 0.94 -0.56
C HIS A 61 -18.81 1.79 -1.72
N PRO A 62 -19.08 3.12 -1.75
CA PRO A 62 -18.66 3.99 -2.83
C PRO A 62 -17.23 4.52 -2.64
N HIS A 63 -16.56 4.73 -3.76
CA HIS A 63 -15.39 5.60 -3.90
C HIS A 63 -15.56 6.53 -5.10
N GLN A 64 -14.90 7.67 -5.07
CA GLN A 64 -14.84 8.62 -6.18
C GLN A 64 -13.46 9.29 -6.19
N ASP A 65 -12.93 9.57 -7.39
CA ASP A 65 -11.68 10.30 -7.58
C ASP A 65 -10.53 9.79 -6.70
N MET A 66 -10.33 8.47 -6.72
CA MET A 66 -9.32 7.76 -5.93
C MET A 66 -8.65 6.67 -6.75
N GLU A 67 -7.34 6.52 -6.61
CA GLU A 67 -6.59 5.35 -7.06
C GLU A 67 -6.29 4.49 -5.84
N ILE A 68 -6.87 3.29 -5.79
CA ILE A 68 -6.77 2.35 -4.67
C ILE A 68 -5.86 1.20 -5.10
N VAL A 69 -4.76 1.02 -4.39
CA VAL A 69 -3.80 -0.08 -4.61
C VAL A 69 -3.83 -1.02 -3.43
N THR A 70 -4.04 -2.31 -3.69
CA THR A 70 -4.10 -3.37 -2.66
C THR A 70 -2.89 -4.29 -2.80
N TRP A 71 -2.16 -4.48 -1.69
CA TRP A 71 -1.00 -5.37 -1.61
C TRP A 71 -1.24 -6.45 -0.54
N VAL A 72 -1.48 -7.70 -0.97
CA VAL A 72 -1.79 -8.79 -0.05
C VAL A 72 -0.49 -9.44 0.45
N LEU A 73 -0.42 -9.63 1.77
CA LEU A 73 0.72 -10.24 2.47
C LEU A 73 0.46 -11.72 2.79
N GLN A 74 -0.78 -12.07 3.08
CA GLN A 74 -1.22 -13.45 3.36
C GLN A 74 -2.69 -13.62 3.03
N GLY A 75 -3.08 -14.82 2.57
CA GLY A 75 -4.47 -15.15 2.26
C GLY A 75 -4.89 -14.58 0.90
N SER A 76 -6.16 -14.23 0.76
CA SER A 76 -6.66 -13.61 -0.47
C SER A 76 -7.91 -12.75 -0.25
N LEU A 77 -8.12 -11.76 -1.11
CA LEU A 77 -9.33 -10.95 -1.18
C LEU A 77 -10.07 -11.21 -2.48
N VAL A 78 -11.38 -11.37 -2.41
CA VAL A 78 -12.29 -11.31 -3.55
C VAL A 78 -12.75 -9.87 -3.73
N HIS A 79 -12.39 -9.28 -4.85
CA HIS A 79 -12.87 -7.98 -5.31
C HIS A 79 -14.09 -8.15 -6.21
N GLN A 80 -15.08 -7.28 -6.04
CA GLN A 80 -16.22 -7.13 -6.94
C GLN A 80 -16.61 -5.65 -7.05
N ASP A 81 -16.88 -5.17 -8.26
CA ASP A 81 -17.33 -3.80 -8.47
C ASP A 81 -18.51 -3.62 -9.43
N SER A 82 -19.12 -2.44 -9.34
CA SER A 82 -20.28 -2.02 -10.15
C SER A 82 -20.00 -1.88 -11.65
N THR A 83 -18.74 -1.91 -12.09
CA THR A 83 -18.38 -1.93 -13.51
C THR A 83 -18.28 -3.35 -14.08
N GLY A 84 -18.52 -4.36 -13.22
CA GLY A 84 -18.55 -5.77 -13.60
C GLY A 84 -17.20 -6.47 -13.46
N HIS A 85 -16.16 -5.81 -12.92
CA HIS A 85 -14.91 -6.52 -12.63
C HIS A 85 -15.05 -7.33 -11.35
N SER A 86 -14.44 -8.51 -11.36
CA SER A 86 -14.21 -9.33 -10.18
C SER A 86 -12.88 -10.04 -10.32
N GLY A 87 -12.15 -10.16 -9.22
CA GLY A 87 -10.82 -10.75 -9.21
C GLY A 87 -10.44 -11.24 -7.82
N LEU A 88 -9.48 -12.17 -7.77
CA LEU A 88 -8.86 -12.61 -6.54
C LEU A 88 -7.50 -11.91 -6.40
N ILE A 89 -7.25 -11.31 -5.25
CA ILE A 89 -5.99 -10.64 -4.92
C ILE A 89 -5.26 -11.48 -3.87
N TYR A 90 -4.00 -11.83 -4.11
CA TYR A 90 -3.19 -12.72 -3.26
C TYR A 90 -1.72 -12.28 -3.26
N PRO A 91 -0.86 -12.83 -2.38
CA PRO A 91 0.53 -12.42 -2.29
C PRO A 91 1.27 -12.52 -3.62
N GLY A 92 1.91 -11.42 -4.01
CA GLY A 92 2.60 -11.29 -5.30
C GLY A 92 1.71 -10.74 -6.43
N LEU A 93 0.41 -10.56 -6.23
CA LEU A 93 -0.45 -9.86 -7.18
C LEU A 93 -0.55 -8.37 -6.80
N ALA A 94 -0.18 -7.50 -7.74
CA ALA A 94 -0.47 -6.07 -7.64
C ALA A 94 -1.86 -5.80 -8.21
N GLN A 95 -2.72 -5.12 -7.46
CA GLN A 95 -4.05 -4.73 -7.93
C GLN A 95 -4.27 -3.22 -7.74
N ARG A 96 -4.91 -2.60 -8.73
CA ARG A 96 -5.36 -1.20 -8.70
C ARG A 96 -6.82 -1.09 -9.14
N MET A 97 -7.56 -0.26 -8.42
CA MET A 97 -8.88 0.24 -8.80
C MET A 97 -8.84 1.77 -8.89
N SER A 98 -9.17 2.30 -10.06
CA SER A 98 -9.44 3.72 -10.30
C SER A 98 -10.93 3.98 -10.11
N ALA A 99 -11.30 4.75 -9.09
CA ALA A 99 -12.70 5.06 -8.81
C ALA A 99 -13.29 6.08 -9.79
N GLY A 100 -12.49 7.06 -10.22
CA GLY A 100 -12.89 8.03 -11.24
C GLY A 100 -14.22 8.72 -10.95
N THR A 101 -15.12 8.76 -11.94
CA THR A 101 -16.49 9.31 -11.81
C THR A 101 -17.36 8.67 -10.73
N GLY A 102 -16.91 7.58 -10.12
CA GLY A 102 -17.59 6.86 -9.05
C GLY A 102 -17.62 5.37 -9.30
N ILE A 103 -17.33 4.59 -8.26
CA ILE A 103 -17.45 3.13 -8.28
C ILE A 103 -17.99 2.62 -6.95
N LEU A 104 -18.90 1.65 -7.00
CA LEU A 104 -19.26 0.83 -5.84
C LEU A 104 -18.46 -0.46 -5.90
N HIS A 105 -17.85 -0.86 -4.79
CA HIS A 105 -17.09 -2.11 -4.72
C HIS A 105 -17.13 -2.76 -3.34
N SER A 106 -16.80 -4.05 -3.29
CA SER A 106 -16.64 -4.84 -2.06
C SER A 106 -15.37 -5.68 -2.13
N GLU A 107 -14.75 -5.89 -0.97
CA GLU A 107 -13.53 -6.68 -0.80
C GLU A 107 -13.72 -7.66 0.35
N LYS A 108 -13.75 -8.96 0.05
CA LYS A 108 -14.08 -10.01 1.04
C LYS A 108 -12.99 -11.06 1.16
N ASN A 109 -12.71 -11.47 2.38
CA ASN A 109 -12.02 -12.73 2.65
C ASN A 109 -13.07 -13.84 2.59
N ASP A 110 -13.25 -14.45 1.44
CA ASP A 110 -14.24 -15.52 1.29
C ASP A 110 -13.93 -16.70 2.22
N SER A 111 -14.96 -17.43 2.65
CA SER A 111 -14.78 -18.57 3.56
C SER A 111 -14.35 -19.86 2.86
N TRP A 112 -14.26 -19.87 1.53
CA TRP A 112 -14.03 -21.04 0.69
C TRP A 112 -12.86 -20.77 -0.28
N ARG A 113 -12.17 -21.83 -0.72
CA ARG A 113 -11.03 -21.73 -1.65
C ARG A 113 -11.38 -22.22 -3.05
N LEU A 114 -10.79 -21.59 -4.07
CA LEU A 114 -10.97 -21.94 -5.48
C LEU A 114 -10.56 -23.39 -5.83
N GLU A 115 -9.57 -23.95 -5.14
CA GLU A 115 -9.03 -25.29 -5.42
C GLU A 115 -9.96 -26.46 -5.05
N GLY A 116 -11.20 -26.17 -4.61
CA GLY A 116 -12.17 -27.19 -4.19
C GLY A 116 -11.80 -27.77 -2.83
N GLY A 117 -12.47 -27.30 -1.77
CA GLY A 117 -12.17 -27.73 -0.41
C GLY A 117 -13.05 -27.05 0.63
N SER A 118 -13.06 -27.63 1.83
CA SER A 118 -13.79 -27.18 3.03
C SER A 118 -13.58 -25.70 3.33
N THR A 119 -14.56 -25.11 4.02
CA THR A 119 -14.44 -23.76 4.57
C THR A 119 -13.17 -23.58 5.40
N HIS A 120 -12.51 -22.43 5.32
CA HIS A 120 -11.38 -22.08 6.18
C HIS A 120 -11.72 -20.98 7.19
N SER A 121 -10.88 -20.85 8.21
CA SER A 121 -10.93 -19.76 9.19
C SER A 121 -9.72 -18.82 9.09
N ASP A 122 -8.82 -19.05 8.12
CA ASP A 122 -7.59 -18.27 7.99
C ASP A 122 -7.88 -16.81 7.63
N PRO A 123 -7.24 -15.84 8.30
CA PRO A 123 -7.39 -14.43 7.96
C PRO A 123 -6.64 -14.09 6.67
N VAL A 124 -7.07 -13.00 6.03
CA VAL A 124 -6.28 -12.29 5.01
C VAL A 124 -5.60 -11.10 5.69
N HIS A 125 -4.35 -10.84 5.31
CA HIS A 125 -3.56 -9.70 5.77
C HIS A 125 -3.06 -8.93 4.57
N PHE A 126 -3.35 -7.64 4.50
CA PHE A 126 -3.01 -6.82 3.33
C PHE A 126 -2.81 -5.35 3.70
N VAL A 127 -2.17 -4.62 2.81
CA VAL A 127 -2.00 -3.17 2.90
C VAL A 127 -2.83 -2.51 1.81
N GLN A 128 -3.73 -1.61 2.18
CA GLN A 128 -4.51 -0.83 1.22
C GLN A 128 -4.03 0.64 1.21
N MET A 129 -3.68 1.13 0.03
CA MET A 129 -3.04 2.44 -0.15
C MET A 129 -3.79 3.27 -1.17
N TRP A 130 -4.13 4.51 -0.81
CA TRP A 130 -4.93 5.37 -1.67
C TRP A 130 -4.19 6.66 -1.99
N ILE A 131 -4.21 7.04 -3.26
CA ILE A 131 -3.78 8.35 -3.72
C ILE A 131 -4.89 9.01 -4.54
N VAL A 132 -4.87 10.34 -4.62
CA VAL A 132 -5.72 11.06 -5.58
C VAL A 132 -5.21 10.84 -7.01
N PRO A 133 -6.09 10.77 -8.02
CA PRO A 133 -5.68 10.96 -9.40
C PRO A 133 -5.22 12.41 -9.63
N ASP A 134 -4.40 12.65 -10.64
CA ASP A 134 -4.01 14.02 -11.03
C ASP A 134 -5.09 14.74 -11.87
N GLU A 135 -6.09 14.01 -12.35
CA GLU A 135 -7.29 14.51 -13.03
C GLU A 135 -8.55 13.91 -12.39
N ALA A 136 -9.52 14.77 -12.04
CA ALA A 136 -10.81 14.35 -11.51
C ALA A 136 -11.76 13.91 -12.64
N GLY A 137 -12.72 13.05 -12.31
CA GLY A 137 -13.77 12.59 -13.24
C GLY A 137 -13.25 11.70 -14.37
N ILE A 138 -12.09 11.05 -14.19
CA ILE A 138 -11.59 10.04 -15.12
C ILE A 138 -12.56 8.84 -15.16
N PRO A 139 -12.59 8.05 -16.26
CA PRO A 139 -13.35 6.79 -16.27
C PRO A 139 -12.85 5.84 -15.17
N PRO A 140 -13.76 5.11 -14.49
CA PRO A 140 -13.36 4.04 -13.60
C PRO A 140 -12.52 2.98 -14.34
N GLY A 141 -11.63 2.31 -13.61
CA GLY A 141 -10.76 1.31 -14.22
C GLY A 141 -10.23 0.31 -13.20
N TYR A 142 -9.87 -0.86 -13.70
CA TYR A 142 -9.34 -1.95 -12.90
C TYR A 142 -8.12 -2.53 -13.59
N GLU A 143 -7.10 -2.89 -12.82
CA GLU A 143 -5.92 -3.56 -13.33
C GLU A 143 -5.34 -4.47 -12.26
N GLN A 144 -4.86 -5.64 -12.67
CA GLN A 144 -4.13 -6.56 -11.80
C GLN A 144 -3.00 -7.21 -12.60
N LEU A 145 -1.86 -7.43 -11.96
CA LEU A 145 -0.73 -8.15 -12.57
C LEU A 145 0.02 -8.95 -11.50
N GLU A 146 0.39 -10.18 -11.84
CA GLU A 146 1.32 -10.97 -11.03
C GLU A 146 2.74 -10.39 -11.14
N ILE A 147 3.38 -10.21 -10.00
CA ILE A 147 4.77 -9.82 -9.89
C ILE A 147 5.55 -11.04 -9.42
N ASP A 148 6.54 -11.42 -10.22
CA ASP A 148 7.47 -12.49 -9.88
C ASP A 148 8.16 -12.19 -8.54
N ASP A 149 8.14 -13.16 -7.63
CA ASP A 149 8.81 -13.04 -6.34
C ASP A 149 10.33 -12.89 -6.52
N GLU A 150 10.91 -13.48 -7.57
CA GLU A 150 12.33 -13.28 -7.89
C GLU A 150 12.62 -11.80 -8.20
N LEU A 151 11.71 -11.11 -8.89
CA LEU A 151 11.85 -9.70 -9.20
C LEU A 151 11.86 -8.86 -7.91
N LEU A 152 10.94 -9.14 -6.99
CA LEU A 152 10.86 -8.47 -5.68
C LEU A 152 12.11 -8.68 -4.82
N ARG A 153 12.83 -9.79 -5.00
CA ARG A 153 14.09 -10.09 -4.28
C ARG A 153 15.33 -9.44 -4.89
N ARG A 154 15.29 -9.02 -6.16
CA ARG A 154 16.43 -8.39 -6.83
C ARG A 154 16.66 -6.94 -6.41
N GLY A 155 15.68 -6.32 -5.77
CA GLY A 155 15.76 -4.95 -5.28
C GLY A 155 14.40 -4.25 -5.32
N LEU A 156 14.45 -2.93 -5.44
CA LEU A 156 13.25 -2.10 -5.43
C LEU A 156 12.51 -2.19 -6.77
N THR A 157 11.35 -2.87 -6.77
CA THR A 157 10.51 -3.09 -7.95
C THR A 157 9.37 -2.08 -8.00
N THR A 158 9.15 -1.44 -9.14
CA THR A 158 8.01 -0.52 -9.31
C THR A 158 6.72 -1.31 -9.51
N VAL A 159 5.85 -1.28 -8.51
CA VAL A 159 4.58 -2.01 -8.49
C VAL A 159 3.50 -1.22 -9.23
N ALA A 160 3.28 0.03 -8.85
CA ALA A 160 2.29 0.89 -9.46
C ALA A 160 2.90 2.25 -9.75
N SER A 161 2.67 2.83 -10.94
CA SER A 161 3.16 4.17 -11.22
C SER A 161 2.29 4.88 -12.25
N GLY A 162 2.26 6.20 -12.15
CA GLY A 162 1.75 7.09 -13.19
C GLY A 162 2.88 7.85 -13.88
N MET A 163 4.10 7.79 -13.35
CA MET A 163 5.26 8.55 -13.83
C MET A 163 5.81 7.99 -15.14
N ASP A 164 6.20 8.86 -16.06
CA ASP A 164 6.75 8.46 -17.36
C ASP A 164 8.06 7.67 -17.23
N LYS A 165 8.90 7.99 -16.24
CA LYS A 165 10.18 7.30 -16.01
C LYS A 165 10.03 5.81 -15.66
N HIS A 166 8.82 5.35 -15.34
CA HIS A 166 8.50 3.97 -14.98
C HIS A 166 7.56 3.28 -15.97
N SER A 167 7.30 3.91 -17.14
CA SER A 167 6.34 3.39 -18.12
C SER A 167 6.61 1.94 -18.54
N ASP A 168 7.90 1.58 -18.60
CA ASP A 168 8.35 0.29 -19.16
C ASP A 168 8.59 -0.77 -18.07
N THR A 169 8.51 -0.39 -16.79
CA THR A 169 8.88 -1.25 -15.66
C THR A 169 7.78 -1.44 -14.62
N THR A 170 6.73 -0.62 -14.65
CA THR A 170 5.64 -0.68 -13.67
C THR A 170 4.72 -1.87 -13.95
N ALA A 171 4.31 -2.60 -12.92
CA ALA A 171 3.40 -3.73 -13.07
C ALA A 171 1.96 -3.27 -13.41
N ILE A 172 1.48 -2.25 -12.72
CA ILE A 172 0.17 -1.63 -12.99
C ILE A 172 0.29 -0.11 -13.09
N ARG A 173 -0.68 0.54 -13.74
CA ARG A 173 -0.72 1.99 -13.93
C ARG A 173 -1.63 2.64 -12.91
N ILE A 174 -1.22 3.79 -12.37
CA ILE A 174 -2.10 4.70 -11.61
C ILE A 174 -2.24 6.01 -12.38
N ARG A 175 -3.37 6.68 -12.19
CA ARG A 175 -3.72 7.95 -12.83
C ARG A 175 -3.19 9.14 -12.05
N ASN A 176 -1.88 9.11 -11.75
CA ASN A 176 -1.19 10.23 -11.12
C ASN A 176 0.27 10.27 -11.58
N LYS A 177 0.62 11.24 -12.44
CA LYS A 177 1.96 11.33 -13.04
C LYS A 177 3.09 11.73 -12.09
N TYR A 178 2.80 11.95 -10.81
CA TYR A 178 3.77 12.36 -9.79
C TYR A 178 4.00 11.29 -8.73
N ALA A 179 3.45 10.09 -8.88
CA ALA A 179 3.54 9.04 -7.88
C ALA A 179 3.96 7.67 -8.44
N ALA A 180 4.71 6.94 -7.62
CA ALA A 180 5.02 5.53 -7.81
C ALA A 180 5.01 4.79 -6.47
N LEU A 181 4.47 3.58 -6.45
CA LEU A 181 4.64 2.60 -5.38
C LEU A 181 5.72 1.62 -5.81
N HIS A 182 6.68 1.41 -4.92
CA HIS A 182 7.70 0.40 -5.05
C HIS A 182 7.62 -0.63 -3.93
N ALA A 183 8.07 -1.85 -4.19
CA ALA A 183 8.17 -2.93 -3.21
C ALA A 183 9.51 -3.66 -3.31
N ALA A 184 9.98 -4.20 -2.19
CA ALA A 184 11.12 -5.12 -2.16
C ALA A 184 10.92 -6.18 -1.08
N ARG A 185 11.38 -7.40 -1.37
CA ARG A 185 11.44 -8.54 -0.43
C ARG A 185 12.91 -8.90 -0.22
N LEU A 186 13.49 -8.42 0.86
CA LEU A 186 14.90 -8.50 1.16
C LEU A 186 15.19 -9.73 2.01
N SER A 187 16.23 -10.50 1.64
CA SER A 187 16.80 -11.50 2.55
C SER A 187 17.56 -10.80 3.67
N SER A 188 17.89 -11.53 4.74
CA SER A 188 18.66 -10.91 5.81
C SER A 188 20.03 -10.42 5.32
N GLY A 189 20.41 -9.21 5.73
CA GLY A 189 21.64 -8.55 5.29
C GLY A 189 21.55 -7.86 3.93
N ASP A 190 20.51 -8.13 3.12
CA ASP A 190 20.31 -7.43 1.85
C ASP A 190 19.96 -5.95 2.10
N SER A 191 20.40 -5.09 1.17
CA SER A 191 20.16 -3.65 1.21
C SER A 191 19.66 -3.10 -0.10
N VAL A 192 18.82 -2.08 -0.02
CA VAL A 192 18.42 -1.25 -1.17
C VAL A 192 18.50 0.23 -0.80
N ALA A 193 18.77 1.09 -1.79
CA ALA A 193 18.65 2.54 -1.63
C ALA A 193 17.22 2.97 -1.93
N LEU A 194 16.64 3.81 -1.08
CA LEU A 194 15.36 4.45 -1.34
C LEU A 194 15.51 5.49 -2.47
N PRO A 195 14.47 5.75 -3.27
CA PRO A 195 14.52 6.80 -4.29
C PRO A 195 14.68 8.19 -3.64
N GLU A 196 15.18 9.15 -4.40
CA GLU A 196 15.12 10.56 -4.01
C GLU A 196 13.82 11.19 -4.50
N ALA A 197 13.03 11.75 -3.59
CA ALA A 197 11.82 12.49 -3.95
C ALA A 197 11.49 13.58 -2.92
N PRO A 198 10.68 14.58 -3.30
CA PRO A 198 10.15 15.57 -2.36
C PRO A 198 9.38 14.95 -1.19
N PHE A 199 8.68 13.84 -1.42
CA PHE A 199 7.97 13.09 -0.38
C PHE A 199 8.17 11.60 -0.58
N LEU A 200 8.60 10.89 0.48
CA LEU A 200 8.57 9.43 0.53
C LEU A 200 7.73 8.95 1.71
N HIS A 201 7.03 7.84 1.53
CA HIS A 201 6.44 7.08 2.62
C HIS A 201 6.93 5.62 2.55
N LEU A 202 7.83 5.26 3.47
CA LEU A 202 8.28 3.89 3.69
C LEU A 202 7.34 3.20 4.68
N TYR A 203 6.91 1.98 4.37
CA TYR A 203 6.16 1.13 5.27
C TYR A 203 6.83 -0.25 5.36
N VAL A 204 6.92 -0.80 6.57
CA VAL A 204 7.51 -2.13 6.83
C VAL A 204 6.38 -3.13 7.12
N PRO A 205 5.73 -3.72 6.10
CA PRO A 205 4.67 -4.69 6.31
C PRO A 205 5.14 -6.00 6.97
N ARG A 206 6.41 -6.38 6.80
CA ARG A 206 6.98 -7.61 7.38
C ARG A 206 8.42 -7.44 7.80
N GLY A 207 8.77 -8.08 8.92
CA GLY A 207 10.16 -8.19 9.36
C GLY A 207 10.70 -6.92 10.01
N ARG A 208 12.02 -6.72 9.91
CA ARG A 208 12.74 -5.61 10.54
C ARG A 208 13.82 -5.08 9.63
N ILE A 209 14.03 -3.78 9.66
CA ILE A 209 15.07 -3.11 8.88
C ILE A 209 15.88 -2.15 9.75
N VAL A 210 17.07 -1.81 9.28
CA VAL A 210 17.82 -0.63 9.71
C VAL A 210 17.77 0.40 8.59
N LEU A 211 17.26 1.59 8.89
CA LEU A 211 17.27 2.75 8.00
C LEU A 211 18.46 3.65 8.34
N GLU A 212 19.28 3.96 7.34
CA GLU A 212 20.43 4.86 7.46
C GLU A 212 20.02 6.22 8.05
N GLY A 213 20.73 6.65 9.10
CA GLY A 213 20.47 7.91 9.80
C GLY A 213 19.27 7.91 10.75
N THR A 214 18.44 6.86 10.76
CA THR A 214 17.24 6.76 11.63
C THR A 214 17.33 5.61 12.63
N GLY A 215 17.92 4.47 12.25
CA GLY A 215 18.06 3.29 13.10
C GLY A 215 17.04 2.20 12.78
N LYS A 216 16.68 1.42 13.80
CA LYS A 216 15.87 0.21 13.63
C LYS A 216 14.39 0.53 13.47
N LEU A 217 13.74 -0.17 12.55
CA LEU A 217 12.30 -0.15 12.33
C LEU A 217 11.78 -1.58 12.31
N GLN A 218 10.60 -1.78 12.86
CA GLN A 218 9.96 -3.09 12.95
C GLN A 218 8.66 -3.14 12.15
N GLU A 219 8.10 -4.35 12.08
CA GLU A 219 6.82 -4.59 11.43
C GLU A 219 5.71 -3.61 11.87
N GLY A 220 5.08 -3.02 10.86
CA GLY A 220 4.04 -2.01 10.97
C GLY A 220 4.52 -0.59 11.26
N ASP A 221 5.83 -0.35 11.38
CA ASP A 221 6.37 1.01 11.41
C ASP A 221 6.33 1.64 10.02
N ALA A 222 6.14 2.96 9.98
CA ALA A 222 6.24 3.77 8.78
C ALA A 222 7.22 4.93 8.96
N VAL A 223 7.77 5.46 7.87
CA VAL A 223 8.62 6.65 7.88
C VAL A 223 8.20 7.59 6.79
N ARG A 224 8.04 8.86 7.14
CA ARG A 224 7.71 9.96 6.24
C ARG A 224 8.95 10.81 6.01
N PHE A 225 9.37 10.91 4.76
CA PHE A 225 10.48 11.74 4.35
C PHE A 225 9.92 12.96 3.63
N THR A 226 10.45 14.14 3.95
CA THR A 226 10.16 15.39 3.22
C THR A 226 11.47 16.00 2.76
N ALA A 227 11.57 16.35 1.49
CA ALA A 227 12.76 16.96 0.86
C ALA A 227 14.08 16.20 1.13
N THR A 228 13.99 14.88 1.28
CA THR A 228 15.13 13.97 1.49
C THR A 228 14.76 12.57 0.97
N GLY A 229 15.78 11.77 0.68
CA GLY A 229 15.68 10.44 0.11
C GLY A 229 17.09 9.87 -0.11
N GLY A 230 17.20 8.76 -0.83
CA GLY A 230 18.50 8.13 -1.11
C GLY A 230 19.08 7.30 0.05
N GLN A 231 18.47 7.34 1.24
CA GLN A 231 18.91 6.55 2.39
C GLN A 231 18.91 5.07 2.06
N ARG A 232 19.93 4.36 2.56
CA ARG A 232 19.97 2.90 2.51
C ARG A 232 19.07 2.30 3.57
N ILE A 233 18.34 1.26 3.20
CA ILE A 233 17.75 0.31 4.15
C ILE A 233 18.49 -1.02 4.07
N THR A 234 18.56 -1.72 5.20
CA THR A 234 19.12 -3.07 5.30
C THR A 234 18.17 -3.95 6.09
N ALA A 235 17.83 -5.14 5.59
CA ALA A 235 17.00 -6.08 6.34
C ALA A 235 17.77 -6.74 7.48
N GLU A 236 17.15 -6.84 8.65
CA GLU A 236 17.75 -7.47 9.83
C GLU A 236 17.60 -9.00 9.84
N GLU A 237 18.46 -9.66 10.60
CA GLU A 237 18.39 -11.08 10.92
C GLU A 237 17.22 -11.37 11.90
N PRO A 238 16.64 -12.58 11.88
CA PRO A 238 16.96 -13.73 11.03
C PRO A 238 16.07 -13.88 9.78
N ALA A 239 15.03 -13.04 9.62
CA ALA A 239 13.90 -13.35 8.73
C ALA A 239 13.85 -12.51 7.44
N GLY A 240 14.75 -11.53 7.27
CA GLY A 240 14.62 -10.55 6.19
C GLY A 240 13.50 -9.54 6.43
N ALA A 241 13.08 -8.84 5.38
CA ALA A 241 12.01 -7.84 5.45
C ALA A 241 11.29 -7.66 4.12
N GLU A 242 10.03 -7.24 4.19
CA GLU A 242 9.30 -6.70 3.04
C GLU A 242 9.05 -5.21 3.31
N ILE A 243 9.25 -4.38 2.29
CA ILE A 243 9.03 -2.94 2.36
C ILE A 243 8.16 -2.45 1.21
N LEU A 244 7.34 -1.44 1.50
CA LEU A 244 6.57 -0.68 0.52
C LEU A 244 7.00 0.79 0.58
N VAL A 245 7.22 1.42 -0.58
CA VAL A 245 7.72 2.79 -0.67
C VAL A 245 6.90 3.56 -1.67
N TRP A 246 6.13 4.53 -1.19
CA TRP A 246 5.55 5.55 -2.06
C TRP A 246 6.58 6.64 -2.33
N GLU A 247 6.89 6.83 -3.60
CA GLU A 247 7.67 7.93 -4.16
C GLU A 247 6.73 8.99 -4.73
N MET A 248 6.81 10.22 -4.24
CA MET A 248 5.87 11.28 -4.61
C MET A 248 6.56 12.62 -4.87
N HIS A 249 6.22 13.22 -6.02
CA HIS A 249 6.77 14.51 -6.50
C HIS A 249 5.78 15.66 -6.41
N ALA A 250 4.64 15.43 -5.76
CA ALA A 250 3.64 16.43 -5.44
C ALA A 250 3.02 16.13 -4.07
N THR A 251 2.20 17.05 -3.59
CA THR A 251 1.38 16.86 -2.39
C THR A 251 -0.03 17.34 -2.67
N VAL A 252 -1.01 16.75 -1.98
CA VAL A 252 -2.39 17.25 -2.03
C VAL A 252 -2.39 18.72 -1.58
N ARG A 253 -3.05 19.58 -2.36
CA ARG A 253 -3.37 20.95 -1.94
C ARG A 253 -4.79 20.91 -1.40
N GLY A 254 -5.00 21.57 -0.25
CA GLY A 254 -6.19 21.49 0.59
C GLY A 254 -7.50 21.11 -0.11
N TRP A 255 -8.20 20.14 0.50
CA TRP A 255 -9.58 19.77 0.19
C TRP A 255 -10.54 20.92 0.50
#